data_AF-A0A1E2UNN0-F1
#
_entry.id   AF-A0A1E2UNN0-F1
#
_cell.length_a   1.000
_cell.length_b   1.000
_cell.length_c   1.000
_cell.angle_alpha   90.00
_cell.angle_beta   90.00
_cell.angle_gamma   90.00
#
_symmetry.space_group_name_H-M   'P 1'
#
loop_
_entity.id
_entity.type
_entity.pdbx_description
1 polymer ?
#
loop_
_entity_poly.entity_id
_entity_poly.type
_entity_poly.pdbx_seq_one_letter_code
_entity_poly.pdbx_strand_id
1 'polypeptide(L)'
;MFWVSQVMAWTDNITETAYVNSICKLEPEAQCSWAILIDTKAPGVDMHESSLASARLDRSNFERANFSRSIFQLANLKDTNLMLSNLEHAHMHGVNLQNANLMLANLTGASLFDADLSGADLRGANLQGAILIKAKFDHAIWTDGRICAEGSIGQCN
;
A
#
# COMPACT_ATOMS: atom_id res chain seq x y z
N MET A 1 16.47 -11.98 27.61
CA MET A 1 17.22 -10.97 26.85
C MET A 1 17.09 -11.31 25.37
N PHE A 2 15.92 -11.05 24.78
CA PHE A 2 15.60 -11.39 23.38
C PHE A 2 14.71 -10.32 22.70
N TRP A 3 14.72 -9.10 23.23
CA TRP A 3 13.73 -8.06 22.91
C TRP A 3 14.32 -6.80 22.24
N VAL A 4 15.49 -6.88 21.60
CA VAL A 4 16.15 -5.69 21.02
C VAL A 4 16.56 -5.85 19.54
N SER A 5 16.47 -7.03 18.92
CA SER A 5 17.02 -7.21 17.56
C SER A 5 16.07 -6.86 16.41
N GLN A 6 14.74 -6.89 16.59
CA GLN A 6 13.80 -6.59 15.50
C GLN A 6 13.37 -5.11 15.44
N VAL A 7 13.25 -4.43 16.60
CA VAL A 7 12.91 -2.99 16.64
C VAL A 7 14.01 -2.12 16.03
N MET A 8 15.28 -2.54 16.12
CA MET A 8 16.43 -1.81 15.57
C MET A 8 16.57 -1.94 14.05
N ALA A 9 16.07 -3.03 13.43
CA ALA A 9 16.32 -3.32 12.02
C ALA A 9 15.54 -2.41 11.05
N TRP A 10 14.42 -1.82 11.50
CA TRP A 10 13.59 -0.96 10.67
C TRP A 10 14.05 0.49 10.70
N THR A 11 14.38 1.03 11.89
CA THR A 11 14.89 2.40 12.02
C THR A 11 16.22 2.63 11.32
N ASP A 12 17.04 1.59 11.19
CA ASP A 12 18.37 1.66 10.57
C ASP A 12 18.31 1.75 9.03
N ASN A 13 17.16 1.45 8.41
CA ASN A 13 16.92 1.56 6.97
C ASN A 13 16.00 2.73 6.56
N ILE A 14 15.43 3.45 7.53
CA ILE A 14 14.71 4.70 7.29
C ILE A 14 15.77 5.74 6.90
N THR A 15 16.00 5.92 5.60
CA THR A 15 16.95 6.91 5.07
C THR A 15 16.67 8.31 5.65
N GLU A 16 17.71 9.13 5.83
CA GLU A 16 17.68 10.49 6.42
C GLU A 16 16.58 11.44 5.89
N THR A 17 15.94 11.12 4.76
CA THR A 17 14.87 11.90 4.13
C THR A 17 13.46 11.53 4.57
N ALA A 18 13.26 10.42 5.27
CA ALA A 18 11.93 9.97 5.66
C ALA A 18 11.47 10.73 6.92
N TYR A 19 10.41 11.52 6.78
CA TYR A 19 9.79 12.19 7.93
C TYR A 19 8.94 11.17 8.69
N VAL A 20 9.49 10.61 9.76
CA VAL A 20 8.80 9.66 10.63
C VAL A 20 8.37 10.35 11.93
N ASN A 21 7.06 10.51 12.14
CA ASN A 21 6.55 10.88 13.46
C ASN A 21 6.39 9.61 14.32
N SER A 22 6.74 9.69 15.61
CA SER A 22 6.96 8.56 16.52
C SER A 22 5.72 7.81 17.00
N ILE A 23 4.64 7.77 16.19
CA ILE A 23 3.37 7.11 16.55
C ILE A 23 3.39 5.61 16.20
N CYS A 24 4.16 5.22 15.18
CA CYS A 24 4.24 3.85 14.69
C CYS A 24 4.94 2.93 15.71
N LYS A 25 4.19 1.96 16.26
CA LYS A 25 4.73 0.91 17.15
C LYS A 25 4.64 -0.43 16.44
N LEU A 26 5.78 -1.08 16.21
CA LEU A 26 5.88 -2.31 15.41
C LEU A 26 5.36 -3.58 16.12
N GLU A 27 4.89 -3.51 17.37
CA GLU A 27 4.56 -4.69 18.17
C GLU A 27 3.20 -4.53 18.90
N PRO A 28 2.37 -5.59 18.98
CA PRO A 28 2.44 -6.88 18.26
C PRO A 28 1.72 -6.86 16.89
N GLU A 29 0.90 -5.85 16.61
CA GLU A 29 0.31 -5.57 15.30
C GLU A 29 0.73 -4.13 14.98
N ALA A 30 1.55 -3.88 13.96
CA ALA A 30 2.18 -2.56 13.83
C ALA A 30 1.12 -1.43 13.83
N GLN A 31 1.08 -0.62 14.89
CA GLN A 31 0.09 0.43 15.10
C GLN A 31 0.66 1.75 14.57
N CYS A 32 0.46 1.99 13.29
CA CYS A 32 1.01 3.11 12.55
C CYS A 32 -0.11 3.98 11.94
N SER A 33 -1.32 3.91 12.51
CA SER A 33 -2.40 4.84 12.17
C SER A 33 -1.94 6.28 12.36
N TRP A 34 -2.26 7.15 11.41
CA TRP A 34 -1.81 8.55 11.36
C TRP A 34 -0.28 8.75 11.32
N ALA A 35 0.49 7.68 11.17
CA ALA A 35 1.93 7.78 11.02
C ALA A 35 2.25 8.53 9.73
N ILE A 36 3.33 9.31 9.78
CA ILE A 36 3.93 9.90 8.60
C ILE A 36 5.15 9.02 8.29
N LEU A 37 5.16 8.46 7.09
CA LEU A 37 6.16 7.55 6.55
C LEU A 37 6.49 7.99 5.11
N ILE A 38 6.43 9.29 4.82
CA ILE A 38 6.63 9.84 3.47
C ILE A 38 8.09 9.65 3.04
N ASP A 39 8.32 9.35 1.76
CA ASP A 39 9.66 9.10 1.19
C ASP A 39 10.43 7.97 1.93
N THR A 40 9.71 7.06 2.60
CA THR A 40 10.32 5.95 3.35
C THR A 40 10.79 4.87 2.41
N LYS A 41 11.96 4.28 2.70
CA LYS A 41 12.48 3.12 1.96
C LYS A 41 12.53 1.91 2.89
N ALA A 42 11.57 1.02 2.74
CA ALA A 42 11.53 -0.22 3.51
C ALA A 42 11.07 -1.39 2.63
N PRO A 43 11.86 -1.72 1.58
CA PRO A 43 11.55 -2.88 0.76
C PRO A 43 11.60 -4.16 1.59
N GLY A 44 10.68 -5.08 1.34
CA GLY A 44 10.61 -6.37 2.02
C GLY A 44 10.19 -6.29 3.48
N VAL A 45 9.71 -5.14 3.98
CA VAL A 45 9.18 -5.05 5.34
C VAL A 45 8.09 -6.08 5.57
N ASP A 46 8.09 -6.68 6.75
CA ASP A 46 6.93 -7.40 7.26
C ASP A 46 6.09 -6.52 8.17
N MET A 47 4.87 -6.22 7.73
CA MET A 47 3.85 -5.42 8.40
C MET A 47 2.47 -6.07 8.19
N HIS A 48 2.39 -7.41 8.18
CA HIS A 48 1.11 -8.10 8.14
C HIS A 48 0.25 -7.73 9.35
N GLU A 49 -1.07 -7.69 9.15
CA GLU A 49 -2.07 -7.40 10.19
C GLU A 49 -1.87 -6.04 10.89
N SER A 50 -1.07 -5.15 10.29
CA SER A 50 -0.80 -3.83 10.82
C SER A 50 -1.93 -2.86 10.56
N SER A 51 -1.99 -1.79 11.35
CA SER A 51 -2.88 -0.66 11.10
C SER A 51 -2.08 0.55 10.64
N LEU A 52 -2.34 0.99 9.41
CA LEU A 52 -1.83 2.22 8.80
C LEU A 52 -2.99 3.15 8.43
N ALA A 53 -4.11 3.07 9.16
CA ALA A 53 -5.28 3.89 8.88
C ALA A 53 -4.93 5.38 8.92
N SER A 54 -5.34 6.14 7.90
CA SER A 54 -5.01 7.56 7.73
C SER A 54 -3.51 7.90 7.72
N ALA A 55 -2.63 6.91 7.55
CA ALA A 55 -1.19 7.15 7.47
C ALA A 55 -0.80 7.82 6.15
N ARG A 56 0.32 8.55 6.16
CA ARG A 56 0.91 9.16 4.97
C ARG A 56 2.15 8.39 4.56
N LEU A 57 2.08 7.68 3.45
CA LEU A 57 3.15 6.88 2.87
C LEU A 57 3.55 7.39 1.48
N ASP A 58 3.09 8.57 1.09
CA ASP A 58 3.32 9.14 -0.23
C ASP A 58 4.81 9.08 -0.66
N ARG A 59 5.06 8.68 -1.91
CA ARG A 59 6.39 8.50 -2.55
C ARG A 59 7.31 7.47 -1.90
N SER A 60 6.79 6.58 -1.05
CA SER A 60 7.61 5.58 -0.38
C SER A 60 7.94 4.39 -1.27
N ASN A 61 8.97 3.64 -0.88
CA ASN A 61 9.33 2.36 -1.47
C ASN A 61 9.08 1.22 -0.47
N PHE A 62 8.03 0.45 -0.76
CA PHE A 62 7.64 -0.75 -0.05
C PHE A 62 7.59 -1.95 -1.01
N GLU A 63 8.46 -1.98 -2.02
CA GLU A 63 8.61 -3.14 -2.90
C GLU A 63 8.76 -4.42 -2.08
N ARG A 64 8.05 -5.50 -2.46
CA ARG A 64 8.08 -6.82 -1.79
C ARG A 64 7.63 -6.80 -0.32
N ALA A 65 7.04 -5.72 0.16
CA ALA A 65 6.52 -5.66 1.52
C ALA A 65 5.38 -6.66 1.74
N ASN A 66 5.28 -7.17 2.96
CA ASN A 66 4.14 -7.95 3.42
C ASN A 66 3.18 -7.05 4.21
N PHE A 67 2.01 -6.78 3.63
CA PHE A 67 0.91 -6.03 4.21
C PHE A 67 -0.40 -6.85 4.18
N SER A 68 -0.30 -8.17 4.21
CA SER A 68 -1.49 -9.01 4.22
C SER A 68 -2.35 -8.70 5.44
N ARG A 69 -3.66 -8.58 5.25
CA ARG A 69 -4.65 -8.28 6.30
C ARG A 69 -4.48 -6.92 6.97
N SER A 70 -3.62 -6.05 6.45
CA SER A 70 -3.36 -4.74 7.03
C SER A 70 -4.47 -3.73 6.72
N ILE A 71 -4.59 -2.70 7.55
CA ILE A 71 -5.63 -1.66 7.46
C ILE A 71 -5.00 -0.38 6.90
N PHE A 72 -5.45 0.06 5.73
CA PHE A 72 -5.03 1.30 5.06
C PHE A 72 -6.18 2.29 4.86
N GLN A 73 -7.26 2.15 5.64
CA GLN A 73 -8.44 3.01 5.47
C GLN A 73 -8.04 4.48 5.47
N LEU A 74 -8.40 5.20 4.40
CA LEU A 74 -8.09 6.63 4.20
C LEU A 74 -6.59 6.98 4.19
N ALA A 75 -5.70 6.00 4.07
CA ALA A 75 -4.26 6.26 3.98
C ALA A 75 -3.89 6.87 2.62
N ASN A 76 -2.78 7.62 2.60
CA ASN A 76 -2.22 8.16 1.37
C ASN A 76 -0.99 7.38 0.95
N LEU A 77 -1.11 6.62 -0.15
CA LEU A 77 -0.05 5.87 -0.82
C LEU A 77 0.22 6.40 -2.23
N LYS A 78 -0.12 7.67 -2.50
CA LYS A 78 0.17 8.31 -3.77
C LYS A 78 1.65 8.18 -4.15
N ASP A 79 1.93 7.86 -5.41
CA ASP A 79 3.27 7.68 -5.97
C ASP A 79 4.13 6.61 -5.23
N THR A 80 3.51 5.69 -4.48
CA THR A 80 4.24 4.65 -3.72
C THR A 80 4.62 3.47 -4.59
N ASN A 81 5.82 2.91 -4.39
CA ASN A 81 6.22 1.64 -4.98
C ASN A 81 5.79 0.47 -4.08
N LEU A 82 4.83 -0.32 -4.56
CA LEU A 82 4.29 -1.55 -3.95
C LEU A 82 4.49 -2.76 -4.89
N MET A 83 5.46 -2.68 -5.81
CA MET A 83 5.75 -3.76 -6.74
C MET A 83 6.04 -5.05 -5.97
N LEU A 84 5.45 -6.17 -6.41
CA LEU A 84 5.58 -7.49 -5.79
C LEU A 84 5.13 -7.58 -4.32
N SER A 85 4.47 -6.56 -3.77
CA SER A 85 4.04 -6.57 -2.37
C SER A 85 2.81 -7.45 -2.16
N ASN A 86 2.70 -8.01 -0.96
CA ASN A 86 1.55 -8.81 -0.55
C ASN A 86 0.53 -7.92 0.17
N LEU A 87 -0.62 -7.68 -0.45
CA LEU A 87 -1.77 -6.93 0.08
C LEU A 87 -3.00 -7.82 0.20
N GLU A 88 -2.81 -9.13 0.28
CA GLU A 88 -3.89 -10.12 0.42
C GLU A 88 -4.79 -9.77 1.59
N HIS A 89 -6.10 -9.70 1.35
CA HIS A 89 -7.11 -9.34 2.34
C HIS A 89 -6.90 -7.98 3.04
N ALA A 90 -6.11 -7.06 2.47
CA ALA A 90 -5.93 -5.73 3.04
C ALA A 90 -7.22 -4.90 3.00
N HIS A 91 -7.45 -4.09 4.02
CA HIS A 91 -8.59 -3.17 4.13
C HIS A 91 -8.20 -1.78 3.65
N MET A 92 -8.49 -1.47 2.39
CA MET A 92 -8.00 -0.27 1.68
C MET A 92 -9.14 0.69 1.28
N HIS A 93 -10.18 0.80 2.11
CA HIS A 93 -11.30 1.70 1.86
C HIS A 93 -10.85 3.16 1.76
N GLY A 94 -11.21 3.84 0.66
CA GLY A 94 -10.92 5.26 0.47
C GLY A 94 -9.43 5.60 0.41
N VAL A 95 -8.58 4.60 0.14
CA VAL A 95 -7.13 4.79 0.07
C VAL A 95 -6.77 5.58 -1.19
N ASN A 96 -5.78 6.47 -1.09
CA ASN A 96 -5.21 7.12 -2.26
C ASN A 96 -4.01 6.33 -2.77
N LEU A 97 -4.11 5.72 -3.94
CA LEU A 97 -3.08 4.96 -4.65
C LEU A 97 -2.76 5.61 -6.01
N GLN A 98 -3.04 6.90 -6.19
CA GLN A 98 -2.76 7.60 -7.45
C GLN A 98 -1.30 7.42 -7.86
N ASN A 99 -1.08 7.02 -9.11
CA ASN A 99 0.23 6.70 -9.70
C ASN A 99 1.08 5.67 -8.92
N ALA A 100 0.50 4.87 -8.04
CA ALA A 100 1.24 3.84 -7.33
C ALA A 100 1.71 2.75 -8.31
N ASN A 101 2.90 2.21 -8.07
CA ASN A 101 3.37 1.01 -8.77
C ASN A 101 2.90 -0.23 -8.01
N LEU A 102 1.92 -0.93 -8.56
CA LEU A 102 1.34 -2.18 -8.04
C LEU A 102 1.68 -3.38 -8.94
N MET A 103 2.69 -3.25 -9.80
CA MET A 103 3.08 -4.34 -10.71
C MET A 103 3.35 -5.62 -9.94
N LEU A 104 2.73 -6.72 -10.38
CA LEU A 104 2.87 -8.06 -9.77
C LEU A 104 2.49 -8.14 -8.28
N ALA A 105 1.79 -7.14 -7.73
CA ALA A 105 1.31 -7.17 -6.35
C ALA A 105 0.19 -8.22 -6.17
N ASN A 106 0.15 -8.84 -4.99
CA ASN A 106 -0.95 -9.71 -4.62
C ASN A 106 -2.05 -8.91 -3.91
N LEU A 107 -3.18 -8.67 -4.57
CA LEU A 107 -4.35 -7.97 -4.04
C LEU A 107 -5.54 -8.94 -3.83
N THR A 108 -5.26 -10.24 -3.72
CA THR A 108 -6.30 -11.27 -3.56
C THR A 108 -7.20 -10.94 -2.37
N GLY A 109 -8.50 -10.83 -2.59
CA GLY A 109 -9.48 -10.53 -1.54
C GLY A 109 -9.34 -9.15 -0.87
N ALA A 110 -8.49 -8.25 -1.39
CA ALA A 110 -8.34 -6.90 -0.84
C ALA A 110 -9.62 -6.07 -1.05
N SER A 111 -9.96 -5.22 -0.08
CA SER A 111 -11.09 -4.29 -0.18
C SER A 111 -10.61 -2.92 -0.62
N LEU A 112 -10.81 -2.58 -1.90
CA LEU A 112 -10.46 -1.30 -2.51
C LEU A 112 -11.70 -0.40 -2.68
N PHE A 113 -12.72 -0.58 -1.83
CA PHE A 113 -13.96 0.19 -1.94
C PHE A 113 -13.67 1.70 -1.88
N ASP A 114 -14.10 2.44 -2.90
CA ASP A 114 -13.89 3.90 -3.00
C ASP A 114 -12.41 4.34 -3.04
N ALA A 115 -11.48 3.43 -3.33
CA ALA A 115 -10.05 3.75 -3.50
C ALA A 115 -9.81 4.53 -4.79
N ASP A 116 -8.79 5.38 -4.80
CA ASP A 116 -8.34 6.08 -6.01
C ASP A 116 -7.04 5.48 -6.54
N LEU A 117 -7.11 4.71 -7.63
CA LEU A 117 -5.97 4.11 -8.32
C LEU A 117 -5.68 4.80 -9.67
N SER A 118 -6.11 6.05 -9.84
CA SER A 118 -5.90 6.78 -11.10
C SER A 118 -4.41 6.86 -11.44
N GLY A 119 -4.05 6.49 -12.67
CA GLY A 119 -2.67 6.43 -13.15
C GLY A 119 -1.80 5.32 -12.53
N ALA A 120 -2.34 4.46 -11.66
CA ALA A 120 -1.58 3.36 -11.07
C ALA A 120 -1.21 2.30 -12.12
N ASP A 121 -0.10 1.59 -11.88
CA ASP A 121 0.33 0.47 -12.74
C ASP A 121 0.05 -0.86 -12.04
N LEU A 122 -0.94 -1.61 -12.54
CA LEU A 122 -1.37 -2.90 -12.01
C LEU A 122 -0.90 -4.08 -12.88
N ARG A 123 0.04 -3.91 -13.82
CA ARG A 123 0.44 -4.99 -14.73
C ARG A 123 0.84 -6.26 -13.96
N GLY A 124 0.15 -7.35 -14.26
CA GLY A 124 0.34 -8.65 -13.61
C GLY A 124 -0.06 -8.73 -12.13
N ALA A 125 -0.72 -7.71 -11.56
CA ALA A 125 -1.26 -7.79 -10.21
C ALA A 125 -2.39 -8.83 -10.13
N ASN A 126 -2.47 -9.56 -9.03
CA ASN A 126 -3.54 -10.53 -8.79
C ASN A 126 -4.71 -9.87 -8.04
N LEU A 127 -5.83 -9.66 -8.73
CA LEU A 127 -7.06 -9.05 -8.19
C LEU A 127 -8.15 -10.10 -7.87
N GLN A 128 -7.82 -11.39 -7.78
CA GLN A 128 -8.82 -12.43 -7.53
C GLN A 128 -9.61 -12.15 -6.24
N GLY A 129 -10.93 -11.99 -6.36
CA GLY A 129 -11.81 -11.72 -5.23
C GLY A 129 -11.65 -10.31 -4.61
N ALA A 130 -10.86 -9.42 -5.21
CA ALA A 130 -10.75 -8.04 -4.74
C ALA A 130 -12.10 -7.30 -4.92
N ILE A 131 -12.46 -6.48 -3.94
CA ILE A 131 -13.67 -5.65 -3.98
C ILE A 131 -13.31 -4.29 -4.57
N LEU A 132 -13.71 -4.06 -5.82
CA LEU A 132 -13.38 -2.84 -6.56
C LEU A 132 -14.51 -1.82 -6.62
N ILE A 133 -15.63 -2.04 -5.92
CA ILE A 133 -16.81 -1.16 -6.00
C ILE A 133 -16.41 0.29 -5.70
N LYS A 134 -16.74 1.22 -6.62
CA LYS A 134 -16.37 2.64 -6.59
C LYS A 134 -14.86 2.96 -6.71
N ALA A 135 -13.98 1.97 -6.84
CA ALA A 135 -12.56 2.22 -7.06
C ALA A 135 -12.36 2.95 -8.40
N LYS A 136 -11.58 4.03 -8.40
CA LYS A 136 -11.28 4.80 -9.61
C LYS A 136 -10.03 4.27 -10.28
N PHE A 137 -10.04 4.17 -11.60
CA PHE A 137 -8.95 3.64 -12.41
C PHE A 137 -8.61 4.57 -13.59
N ASP A 138 -8.92 5.86 -13.51
CA ASP A 138 -8.69 6.80 -14.61
C ASP A 138 -7.23 6.74 -15.07
N HIS A 139 -6.99 6.38 -16.33
CA HIS A 139 -5.65 6.26 -16.92
C HIS A 139 -4.72 5.23 -16.25
N ALA A 140 -5.24 4.35 -15.39
CA ALA A 140 -4.46 3.26 -14.82
C ALA A 140 -4.04 2.27 -15.91
N ILE A 141 -2.89 1.63 -15.73
CA ILE A 141 -2.47 0.49 -16.55
C ILE A 141 -2.99 -0.78 -15.89
N TRP A 142 -3.91 -1.46 -16.55
CA TRP A 142 -4.59 -2.64 -16.01
C TRP A 142 -3.69 -3.87 -15.93
N THR A 143 -4.22 -4.96 -15.35
CA THR A 143 -3.49 -6.21 -15.12
C THR A 143 -2.95 -6.87 -16.38
N ASP A 144 -3.61 -6.67 -17.52
CA ASP A 144 -3.23 -7.14 -18.86
C ASP A 144 -2.42 -6.11 -19.68
N GLY A 145 -2.16 -4.93 -19.13
CA GLY A 145 -1.39 -3.86 -19.77
C GLY A 145 -2.19 -2.85 -20.57
N ARG A 146 -3.52 -2.98 -20.70
CA ARG A 146 -4.33 -1.93 -21.33
C ARG A 146 -4.45 -0.70 -20.43
N ILE A 147 -4.64 0.48 -21.03
CA ILE A 147 -4.86 1.72 -20.29
C ILE A 147 -6.36 1.93 -20.13
N CYS A 148 -6.82 2.17 -18.91
CA CYS A 148 -8.23 2.42 -18.61
C CYS A 148 -8.65 3.83 -19.05
N ALA A 149 -9.85 3.96 -19.62
CA ALA A 149 -10.40 5.26 -20.00
C ALA A 149 -10.69 6.16 -18.79
N GLU A 150 -10.78 7.46 -19.04
CA GLU A 150 -11.31 8.43 -18.06
C GLU A 150 -12.75 8.08 -17.65
N GLY A 151 -13.05 8.17 -16.35
CA GLY A 151 -14.32 7.75 -15.75
C GLY A 151 -14.39 6.25 -15.43
N SER A 152 -13.28 5.52 -15.46
CA SER A 152 -13.25 4.09 -15.12
C SER A 152 -13.47 3.89 -13.63
N ILE A 153 -14.64 3.34 -13.27
CA ILE A 153 -15.05 3.12 -11.87
C ILE A 153 -15.46 1.66 -11.68
N GLY A 154 -14.81 0.98 -10.73
CA GLY A 154 -15.01 -0.42 -10.37
C GLY A 154 -14.56 -1.45 -11.39
N GLN A 155 -14.27 -1.00 -12.60
CA GLN A 155 -13.72 -1.79 -13.68
C GLN A 155 -12.93 -0.88 -14.61
N CYS A 156 -12.01 -1.47 -15.36
CA CYS A 156 -11.27 -0.79 -16.41
C CYS A 156 -12.05 -0.86 -17.73
N ASN A 157 -12.57 0.28 -18.17
CA ASN A 157 -13.26 0.44 -19.45
C ASN A 157 -12.27 0.73 -20.58
#